data_AF-A0A1B3E374-F1
#
_entry.id   AF-A0A1B3E374-F1
#
_cell.length_a   1.000
_cell.length_b   1.000
_cell.length_c   1.000
_cell.angle_alpha   90.00
_cell.angle_beta   90.00
_cell.angle_gamma   90.00
#
_symmetry.space_group_name_H-M   'P 1'
#
loop_
_entity.id
_entity.type
_entity.pdbx_description
1 polymer ?
#
loop_
_entity_poly.entity_id
_entity_poly.type
_entity_poly.pdbx_seq_one_letter_code
_entity_poly.pdbx_strand_id
1 'polypeptide(L)' 'MRIRCFLLGCHWTEGFRTDVGAVPMICQRCLRCGAHRYLSLVEDETETAG' A
#
# COMPACT_ATOMS: atom_id res chain seq x y z
N MET A 1 13.03 6.77 -3.62
CA MET A 1 13.21 5.30 -3.55
C MET A 1 14.60 4.99 -2.98
N ARG A 2 14.75 3.99 -2.11
CA ARG A 2 16.06 3.52 -1.61
C ARG A 2 16.43 2.18 -2.28
N ILE A 3 17.72 1.91 -2.50
CA ILE A 3 18.25 0.68 -3.12
C ILE A 3 17.65 -0.60 -2.53
N ARG A 4 17.44 -0.65 -1.20
CA ARG A 4 16.82 -1.80 -0.52
C ARG A 4 15.43 -2.14 -1.05
N CYS A 5 14.59 -1.16 -1.37
CA CYS A 5 13.26 -1.42 -1.92
C CYS A 5 13.30 -1.81 -3.40
N PHE A 6 14.32 -1.38 -4.13
CA PHE A 6 14.53 -1.80 -5.52
C PHE A 6 14.92 -3.29 -5.58
N LEU A 7 15.79 -3.73 -4.68
CA LEU A 7 16.29 -5.11 -4.65
C LEU A 7 15.35 -6.11 -3.98
N LEU A 8 14.65 -5.70 -2.91
CA LEU A 8 13.88 -6.61 -2.04
C LEU A 8 12.37 -6.33 -2.07
N GLY A 9 11.92 -5.43 -2.93
CA GLY A 9 10.56 -4.91 -2.92
C GLY A 9 10.26 -3.98 -1.74
N CYS A 10 9.15 -3.25 -1.86
CA CYS A 10 8.59 -2.46 -0.78
C CYS A 10 7.92 -3.37 0.26
N HIS A 11 8.20 -3.11 1.54
CA HIS A 11 7.49 -3.75 2.65
C HIS A 11 6.46 -2.77 3.21
N TRP A 12 5.19 -3.02 2.93
CA TRP A 12 4.07 -2.14 3.29
C TRP A 12 3.58 -2.43 4.71
N THR A 13 3.15 -1.39 5.43
CA THR A 13 2.36 -1.54 6.67
C THR A 13 0.98 -2.09 6.36
N GLU A 14 0.29 -2.61 7.38
CA GLU A 14 -1.15 -2.94 7.34
C GLU A 14 -1.97 -1.79 6.71
N GLY A 15 -1.57 -0.56 7.02
CA GLY A 15 -2.17 0.65 6.50
C GLY A 15 -3.30 1.14 7.39
N PHE A 16 -3.84 2.29 7.06
CA PHE A 16 -4.98 2.87 7.76
C PHE A 16 -6.02 3.33 6.74
N ARG A 17 -7.30 3.21 7.11
CA ARG A 17 -8.38 3.72 6.28
C ARG A 17 -8.34 5.24 6.25
N THR A 18 -8.47 5.79 5.07
CA THR A 18 -8.51 7.22 4.82
C THR A 18 -9.44 7.51 3.67
N ASP A 19 -10.12 8.64 3.72
CA ASP A 19 -10.98 9.09 2.62
C ASP A 19 -10.18 10.07 1.75
N VAL A 20 -9.96 9.70 0.50
CA VAL A 20 -9.37 10.61 -0.50
C VAL A 20 -10.51 11.23 -1.28
N GLY A 21 -10.90 12.43 -0.87
CA GLY A 21 -12.15 13.06 -1.33
C GLY A 21 -13.35 12.35 -0.72
N ALA A 22 -14.12 11.63 -1.55
CA ALA A 22 -15.28 10.83 -1.14
C ALA A 22 -15.08 9.32 -1.35
N VAL A 23 -13.85 8.89 -1.68
CA VAL A 23 -13.52 7.50 -1.98
C VAL A 23 -12.73 6.93 -0.81
N PRO A 24 -13.22 5.86 -0.15
CA PRO A 24 -12.53 5.25 0.95
C PRO A 24 -11.37 4.39 0.41
N MET A 25 -10.18 4.65 0.93
CA MET A 25 -8.94 3.99 0.53
C MET A 25 -8.16 3.50 1.75
N ILE A 26 -7.29 2.52 1.55
CA ILE A 26 -6.27 2.14 2.53
C ILE A 26 -4.98 2.86 2.15
N CYS A 27 -4.46 3.69 3.06
CA CYS A 27 -3.15 4.28 2.96
C CYS A 27 -2.12 3.39 3.65
N GLN A 28 -1.16 2.88 2.89
CA GLN A 28 -0.06 2.08 3.39
C GLN A 28 1.26 2.84 3.24
N ARG A 29 2.15 2.69 4.21
CA ARG A 29 3.50 3.25 4.17
C ARG A 29 4.53 2.13 4.06
N CYS A 30 5.53 2.31 3.21
CA CYS A 30 6.64 1.38 3.17
C CYS A 30 7.56 1.60 4.38
N LEU A 31 7.77 0.56 5.20
CA LEU A 31 8.65 0.61 6.37
C LEU A 31 10.14 0.80 5.99
N ARG A 32 10.52 0.50 4.76
CA ARG A 32 11.92 0.58 4.29
C ARG A 32 12.28 1.93 3.65
N CYS A 33 11.43 2.45 2.75
CA CYS A 33 11.71 3.68 2.02
C CYS A 33 10.80 4.85 2.37
N GLY A 34 9.74 4.63 3.16
CA GLY A 34 8.78 5.66 3.53
C GLY A 34 7.82 6.08 2.42
N ALA A 35 7.80 5.38 1.27
CA ALA A 35 6.82 5.65 0.21
C ALA A 35 5.39 5.37 0.68
N HIS A 36 4.42 6.10 0.16
CA HIS A 36 2.99 5.87 0.42
C HIS A 36 2.34 5.19 -0.80
N ARG A 37 1.39 4.29 -0.55
CA ARG A 37 0.50 3.67 -1.54
C ARG A 37 -0.94 3.79 -1.05
N TYR A 38 -1.85 4.07 -1.97
CA TYR A 38 -3.28 4.10 -1.72
C TYR A 38 -3.93 2.93 -2.46
N LEU A 39 -4.75 2.16 -1.76
CA LEU A 39 -5.51 1.04 -2.29
C LEU A 39 -7.00 1.37 -2.21
N SER A 40 -7.70 1.24 -3.33
CA SER A 40 -9.16 1.25 -3.39
C SER A 40 -9.69 0.05 -2.59
N LEU A 41 -10.67 0.29 -1.71
CA LEU A 41 -11.38 -0.81 -1.02
C LEU A 41 -12.26 -1.64 -1.94
N VAL A 42 -12.41 -1.24 -3.21
CA VAL A 42 -13.30 -1.85 -4.20
C VAL A 42 -12.63 -3.07 -4.89
N GLU A 43 -11.32 -3.27 -4.70
CA GLU A 43 -10.53 -4.30 -5.41
C GLU A 43 -9.90 -5.36 -4.47
N ASP A 44 -10.51 -5.66 -3.33
CA ASP A 44 -10.03 -6.74 -2.43
C ASP A 44 -10.75 -8.09 -2.68
N GLU A 45 -10.95 -8.47 -3.95
CA GLU A 45 -11.40 -9.84 -4.29
C GLU A 45 -10.46 -10.58 -5.26
N THR A 46 -9.41 -9.96 -5.80
CA THR A 46 -8.55 -10.62 -6.81
C THR A 46 -7.07 -10.37 -6.65
N GLU A 47 -6.48 -10.62 -5.47
CA GLU A 47 -5.02 -10.84 -5.38
C GLU A 47 -4.62 -11.65 -4.13
N THR A 48 -5.34 -12.75 -3.84
CA THR A 48 -4.82 -13.82 -2.95
C THR A 48 -5.23 -15.21 -3.44
N ALA A 49 -4.61 -15.69 -4.51
CA ALA A 49 -4.45 -17.10 -4.84
C ALA A 49 -3.14 -17.18 -5.63
N GLY A 50 -2.06 -17.78 -5.13
CA GLY A 50 -2.01 -19.13 -4.59
C GLY A 50 -1.42 -20.01 -5.67
#